data_AF-A0A4Q4XBH2-F1
#
_entry.id   AF-A0A4Q4XBH2-F1
#
_cell.length_a   1.000
_cell.length_b   1.000
_cell.length_c   1.000
_cell.angle_alpha   90.00
_cell.angle_beta   90.00
_cell.angle_gamma   90.00
#
_symmetry.space_group_name_H-M   'P 1'
#
loop_
_entity.id
_entity.type
_entity.pdbx_description
1 polymer ?
#
loop_
_entity_poly.entity_id
_entity_poly.type
_entity_poly.pdbx_seq_one_letter_code
_entity_poly.pdbx_strand_id
1 'polypeptide(L)'
;MPSVSLSGLGLLNTAGTPVAKPAADVAGNDANAAFDRQLSDFNIHALDGYATGAGPLKTQGASNDTVLRPQSVASVGTQRTWNHQQPDGTATVRTATLRQQATATDGRIVNLWVENAEYGSSKISDGIINTLITKFASGTQSVYTLATSLVGQPWGSYASSASLIDPNQALDIVVLNIQPDGQAYGRVGYFWARNNFTTSSQPLSNQSLSLYVDSETIYLGGTNGLNTVISTLGHEFTHMANFYQRGVLHGSQYMYGTWLEEMTAMTMEDVLSSQIDPGFNNVRDSRFPAWLQSAYDCSLTAFDPSLSSSCPGYPISGSLGGFLLRQYGIAYYTNLLQNFSSTDSTAVLNNAIQAGGGAGLGDATGRWGTAVALLPVPGSPSGFAYPARTDSGFSIPALNGPSYSSQRTMPTSVPATLQGFGQFPVARGTKAGTYSETITVPAYSTVSIIIH
;
A
#
# COMPACT_ATOMS: atom_id res chain seq x y z
N MET A 1 5.64 0.42 -5.64
CA MET A 1 4.41 1.09 -6.11
C MET A 1 4.13 2.11 -5.04
N PRO A 2 4.11 3.39 -5.40
CA PRO A 2 4.45 4.44 -4.46
C PRO A 2 3.34 4.67 -3.46
N SER A 3 3.66 4.61 -2.18
CA SER A 3 2.75 5.12 -1.16
C SER A 3 2.67 6.65 -1.31
N VAL A 4 1.52 7.15 -1.74
CA VAL A 4 1.21 8.58 -1.66
C VAL A 4 0.48 8.81 -0.35
N SER A 5 1.01 9.69 0.50
CA SER A 5 0.28 10.15 1.69
C SER A 5 -0.72 11.20 1.24
N LEU A 6 -2.02 10.98 1.49
CA LEU A 6 -3.04 12.01 1.29
C LEU A 6 -2.95 13.05 2.42
N SER A 7 -1.91 13.89 2.43
CA SER A 7 -1.86 15.04 3.34
C SER A 7 -2.67 16.24 2.85
N GLY A 8 -3.35 16.12 1.70
CA GLY A 8 -4.33 17.11 1.24
C GLY A 8 -5.68 17.08 1.98
N LEU A 9 -5.90 16.09 2.85
CA LEU A 9 -7.14 15.89 3.58
C LEU A 9 -6.82 15.86 5.08
N GLY A 10 -7.38 16.83 5.81
CA GLY A 10 -6.86 17.28 7.09
C GLY A 10 -6.62 16.16 8.11
N LEU A 11 -5.38 16.08 8.57
CA LEU A 11 -5.07 15.47 9.86
C LEU A 11 -5.61 16.40 10.96
N LEU A 12 -6.42 15.83 11.85
CA LEU A 12 -6.79 16.49 13.10
C LEU A 12 -5.54 16.52 13.99
N ASN A 13 -5.09 17.70 14.39
CA ASN A 13 -4.17 17.81 15.51
C ASN A 13 -4.92 17.48 16.81
N THR A 14 -4.19 17.21 17.90
CA THR A 14 -4.73 16.82 19.23
C THR A 14 -5.75 17.79 19.85
N ALA A 15 -5.98 18.95 19.21
CA ALA A 15 -6.95 19.98 19.60
C ALA A 15 -8.16 20.12 18.64
N GLY A 16 -8.35 19.24 17.65
CA GLY A 16 -9.54 19.24 16.80
C GLY A 16 -9.71 20.46 15.89
N THR A 17 -8.65 21.22 15.62
CA THR A 17 -8.69 22.40 14.74
C THR A 17 -8.17 22.05 13.34
N PRO A 18 -8.93 22.37 12.27
CA PRO A 18 -8.46 22.22 10.89
C PRO A 18 -7.28 23.15 10.63
N VAL A 19 -6.17 22.62 10.15
CA VAL A 19 -5.11 23.44 9.56
C VAL A 19 -5.58 23.92 8.19
N ALA A 20 -5.51 25.23 7.94
CA ALA A 20 -5.89 25.82 6.66
C ALA A 20 -4.96 25.35 5.53
N LYS A 21 -5.58 24.97 4.41
CA LYS A 21 -4.99 24.47 3.16
C LYS A 21 -4.07 25.52 2.49
N PRO A 22 -2.80 25.21 2.17
CA PRO A 22 -2.16 25.71 0.97
C PRO A 22 -2.73 24.93 -0.22
N ALA A 23 -3.08 25.61 -1.32
CA ALA A 23 -3.53 24.92 -2.52
C ALA A 23 -2.45 23.93 -2.98
N ALA A 24 -2.75 22.63 -2.95
CA ALA A 24 -1.93 21.63 -3.60
C ALA A 24 -1.84 21.98 -5.09
N ASP A 25 -0.62 22.09 -5.61
CA ASP A 25 -0.39 22.41 -7.01
C ASP A 25 -0.90 21.25 -7.88
N VAL A 26 -1.97 21.51 -8.62
CA VAL A 26 -2.65 20.49 -9.45
C VAL A 26 -1.68 19.89 -10.48
N ALA A 27 -0.72 20.69 -10.96
CA ALA A 27 0.29 20.23 -11.92
C ALA A 27 1.29 19.21 -11.33
N GLY A 28 1.66 19.37 -10.05
CA GLY A 28 2.58 18.46 -9.37
C GLY A 28 1.96 17.08 -9.11
N ASN A 29 0.66 17.05 -8.81
CA ASN A 29 -0.08 15.80 -8.58
C ASN A 29 -0.19 14.94 -9.85
N ASP A 30 -0.43 15.56 -11.02
CA ASP A 30 -0.60 14.82 -12.27
C ASP A 30 0.74 14.28 -12.82
N ALA A 31 1.85 15.00 -12.64
CA ALA A 31 3.19 14.50 -12.96
C ALA A 31 3.56 13.30 -12.07
N ASN A 32 3.25 13.39 -10.77
CA ASN A 32 3.42 12.28 -9.84
C ASN A 32 2.60 11.05 -10.25
N ALA A 33 1.34 11.24 -10.60
CA ALA A 33 0.46 10.17 -11.08
C ALA A 33 0.95 9.53 -12.39
N ALA A 34 1.55 10.31 -13.30
CA ALA A 34 2.14 9.79 -14.53
C ALA A 34 3.34 8.88 -14.25
N PHE A 35 4.21 9.29 -13.34
CA PHE A 35 5.33 8.47 -12.89
C PHE A 35 4.86 7.22 -12.14
N ASP A 36 3.81 7.32 -11.33
CA ASP A 36 3.20 6.18 -10.61
C ASP A 36 2.72 5.11 -11.59
N ARG A 37 2.04 5.54 -12.66
CA ARG A 37 1.63 4.65 -13.75
C ARG A 37 2.83 3.98 -14.39
N GLN A 38 3.86 4.74 -14.76
CA GLN A 38 5.06 4.17 -15.36
C GLN A 38 5.73 3.12 -14.47
N LEU A 39 5.83 3.38 -13.17
CA LEU A 39 6.42 2.46 -12.22
C LEU A 39 5.57 1.19 -12.04
N SER A 40 4.25 1.34 -11.91
CA SER A 40 3.31 0.23 -11.78
C SER A 40 3.30 -0.65 -13.03
N ASP A 41 3.18 -0.02 -14.21
CA ASP A 41 3.20 -0.68 -15.52
C ASP A 41 4.51 -1.46 -15.69
N PHE A 42 5.66 -0.87 -15.33
CA PHE A 42 6.92 -1.59 -15.37
C PHE A 42 6.89 -2.80 -14.43
N ASN A 43 6.49 -2.64 -13.16
CA ASN A 43 6.53 -3.73 -12.19
C ASN A 43 5.64 -4.92 -12.61
N ILE A 44 4.48 -4.65 -13.22
CA ILE A 44 3.55 -5.68 -13.70
C ILE A 44 4.12 -6.40 -14.93
N HIS A 45 4.67 -5.66 -15.88
CA HIS A 45 5.05 -6.18 -17.20
C HIS A 45 6.55 -6.48 -17.36
N ALA A 46 7.37 -6.23 -16.34
CA ALA A 46 8.83 -6.40 -16.40
C ALA A 46 9.27 -7.83 -16.80
N LEU A 47 8.39 -8.82 -16.64
CA LEU A 47 8.68 -10.22 -16.88
C LEU A 47 8.02 -10.80 -18.14
N ASP A 48 7.17 -10.05 -18.85
CA ASP A 48 6.37 -10.57 -20.00
C ASP A 48 7.23 -11.05 -21.19
N GLY A 49 8.43 -10.50 -21.35
CA GLY A 49 9.37 -10.88 -22.40
C GLY A 49 10.23 -12.11 -22.08
N TYR A 50 10.15 -12.63 -20.85
CA TYR A 50 10.93 -13.79 -20.42
C TYR A 50 10.04 -15.03 -20.46
N ALA A 51 10.40 -15.98 -21.33
CA ALA A 51 9.59 -17.15 -21.60
C ALA A 51 9.16 -17.84 -20.31
N THR A 52 7.85 -18.07 -20.17
CA THR A 52 7.23 -18.93 -19.17
C THR A 52 7.70 -20.36 -19.42
N GLY A 53 8.86 -20.72 -18.88
CA GLY A 53 9.26 -22.10 -18.76
C GLY A 53 8.39 -22.76 -17.69
N ALA A 54 7.30 -23.41 -18.09
CA ALA A 54 6.58 -24.35 -17.26
C ALA A 54 7.47 -25.57 -16.98
N GLY A 55 8.39 -25.44 -16.03
CA GLY A 55 8.92 -26.57 -15.29
C GLY A 55 8.16 -26.64 -13.97
N PRO A 56 7.65 -27.81 -13.54
CA PRO A 56 7.27 -27.94 -12.13
C PRO A 56 8.48 -27.53 -11.31
N LEU A 57 8.25 -26.71 -10.27
CA LEU A 57 9.21 -26.59 -9.17
C LEU A 57 9.67 -28.01 -8.87
N LYS A 58 10.98 -28.29 -9.00
CA LYS A 58 11.51 -29.44 -8.29
C LYS A 58 11.17 -29.14 -6.84
N THR A 59 10.21 -29.90 -6.30
CA THR A 59 10.03 -30.01 -4.86
C THR A 59 11.39 -30.36 -4.31
N GLN A 60 12.13 -29.37 -3.81
CA GLN A 60 13.15 -29.67 -2.83
C GLN A 60 12.34 -30.19 -1.66
N GLY A 61 12.53 -31.48 -1.38
CA GLY A 61 11.95 -32.12 -0.21
C GLY A 61 12.27 -31.27 1.02
N ALA A 62 11.39 -31.32 2.00
CA ALA A 62 11.53 -30.64 3.28
C ALA A 62 12.94 -30.85 3.87
N SER A 63 13.85 -29.93 3.57
CA SER A 63 15.13 -29.76 4.25
C SER A 63 15.59 -28.32 4.01
N ASN A 64 15.29 -27.48 5.00
CA ASN A 64 15.81 -26.15 5.25
C ASN A 64 15.41 -25.05 4.25
N ASP A 65 14.40 -24.25 4.64
CA ASP A 65 14.19 -22.84 4.26
C ASP A 65 15.41 -21.98 4.66
N THR A 66 16.59 -22.31 4.12
CA THR A 66 17.79 -21.51 4.31
C THR A 66 17.65 -20.29 3.41
N VAL A 67 17.19 -19.18 3.99
CA VAL A 67 17.51 -17.83 3.49
C VAL A 67 18.99 -17.84 3.15
N LEU A 68 19.33 -17.74 1.86
CA LEU A 68 20.72 -17.56 1.46
C LEU A 68 21.20 -16.27 2.13
N ARG A 69 22.24 -16.38 2.96
CA ARG A 69 22.75 -15.27 3.76
C ARG A 69 23.44 -14.26 2.84
N PRO A 70 22.92 -13.03 2.69
CA PRO A 70 23.44 -12.05 1.75
C PRO A 70 24.95 -11.89 1.84
N GLN A 71 25.64 -11.84 0.70
CA GLN A 71 27.03 -11.39 0.70
C GLN A 71 27.04 -9.89 1.03
N SER A 72 27.34 -9.56 2.29
CA SER A 72 27.58 -8.17 2.70
C SER A 72 28.90 -7.68 2.09
N VAL A 73 28.83 -6.93 1.00
CA VAL A 73 30.02 -6.24 0.43
C VAL A 73 30.15 -4.81 0.97
N ALA A 74 29.12 -4.26 1.62
CA ALA A 74 29.14 -2.91 2.17
C ALA A 74 29.18 -2.89 3.72
N SER A 75 30.14 -2.14 4.26
CA SER A 75 30.25 -1.79 5.68
C SER A 75 29.65 -0.41 5.95
N VAL A 76 29.18 -0.16 7.17
CA VAL A 76 28.79 1.20 7.60
C VAL A 76 29.91 2.20 7.26
N GLY A 77 29.52 3.35 6.70
CA GLY A 77 30.42 4.37 6.17
C GLY A 77 30.73 4.25 4.67
N THR A 78 30.42 3.13 4.03
CA THR A 78 30.55 2.99 2.57
C THR A 78 29.63 3.98 1.85
N GLN A 79 30.18 4.66 0.84
CA GLN A 79 29.42 5.51 -0.07
C GLN A 79 29.14 4.80 -1.38
N ARG A 80 27.97 5.09 -1.96
CA ARG A 80 27.55 4.54 -3.25
C ARG A 80 26.63 5.53 -3.96
N THR A 81 26.60 5.45 -5.29
CA THR A 81 25.68 6.19 -6.14
C THR A 81 24.40 5.39 -6.44
N TRP A 82 23.28 6.09 -6.53
CA TRP A 82 21.95 5.55 -6.79
C TRP A 82 21.33 6.26 -7.99
N ASN A 83 20.94 5.50 -9.00
CA ASN A 83 20.09 5.98 -10.09
C ASN A 83 18.69 6.22 -9.56
N HIS A 84 18.20 7.45 -9.72
CA HIS A 84 16.88 7.87 -9.30
C HIS A 84 16.22 8.65 -10.44
N GLN A 85 14.93 8.44 -10.69
CA GLN A 85 14.21 9.21 -11.69
C GLN A 85 13.18 10.13 -11.02
N GLN A 86 13.20 11.38 -11.47
CA GLN A 86 12.23 12.39 -11.07
C GLN A 86 10.88 12.16 -11.77
N PRO A 87 9.78 12.75 -11.27
CA PRO A 87 8.44 12.57 -11.86
C PRO A 87 8.32 12.97 -13.33
N ASP A 88 9.16 13.90 -13.80
CA ASP A 88 9.26 14.32 -15.20
C ASP A 88 10.00 13.30 -16.09
N GLY A 89 10.45 12.17 -15.52
CA GLY A 89 11.22 11.12 -16.19
C GLY A 89 12.73 11.33 -16.18
N THR A 90 13.21 12.49 -15.71
CA THR A 90 14.64 12.83 -15.70
C THR A 90 15.41 11.89 -14.78
N ALA A 91 16.43 11.22 -15.34
CA ALA A 91 17.34 10.39 -14.56
C ALA A 91 18.41 11.25 -13.87
N THR A 92 18.56 11.04 -12.57
CA THR A 92 19.54 11.69 -11.70
C THR A 92 20.35 10.64 -10.95
N VAL A 93 21.54 11.02 -10.49
CA VAL A 93 22.38 10.16 -9.66
C VAL A 93 22.52 10.80 -8.28
N ARG A 94 22.23 10.02 -7.24
CA ARG A 94 22.28 10.45 -5.83
C ARG A 94 23.38 9.71 -5.11
N THR A 95 24.25 10.42 -4.38
CA THR A 95 25.27 9.76 -3.54
C THR A 95 24.74 9.62 -2.13
N ALA A 96 24.78 8.39 -1.61
CA ALA A 96 24.35 8.08 -0.25
C ALA A 96 25.42 7.30 0.51
N THR A 97 25.41 7.45 1.83
CA THR A 97 26.29 6.71 2.74
C THR A 97 25.48 5.66 3.50
N LEU A 98 26.01 4.44 3.62
CA LEU A 98 25.45 3.42 4.50
C LEU A 98 25.62 3.86 5.96
N ARG A 99 24.53 4.22 6.62
CA ARG A 99 24.56 4.79 7.98
C ARG A 99 24.40 3.73 9.06
N GLN A 100 23.58 2.72 8.82
CA GLN A 100 23.32 1.66 9.79
C GLN A 100 22.95 0.36 9.09
N GLN A 101 23.22 -0.76 9.76
CA GLN A 101 22.81 -2.10 9.33
C GLN A 101 22.08 -2.79 10.47
N ALA A 102 21.12 -3.64 10.12
CA ALA A 102 20.46 -4.56 11.05
C ALA A 102 20.33 -5.93 10.40
N THR A 103 20.12 -6.95 11.22
CA THR A 103 19.82 -8.30 10.77
C THR A 103 18.39 -8.64 11.18
N ALA A 104 17.55 -8.94 10.20
CA ALA A 104 16.19 -9.37 10.46
C ALA A 104 16.16 -10.76 11.11
N THR A 105 14.99 -11.15 11.62
CA THR A 105 14.81 -12.40 12.36
C THR A 105 15.13 -13.67 11.56
N ASP A 106 15.10 -13.60 10.24
CA ASP A 106 15.42 -14.69 9.31
C ASP A 106 16.88 -14.65 8.82
N GLY A 107 17.70 -13.73 9.34
CA GLY A 107 19.10 -13.55 8.95
C GLY A 107 19.33 -12.60 7.78
N ARG A 108 18.29 -12.04 7.15
CA ARG A 108 18.44 -11.03 6.10
C ARG A 108 19.16 -9.80 6.64
N ILE A 109 20.22 -9.37 5.96
CA ILE A 109 20.86 -8.08 6.24
C ILE A 109 20.01 -6.97 5.63
N VAL A 110 19.68 -5.97 6.45
CA VAL A 110 19.01 -4.74 6.05
C VAL A 110 19.98 -3.57 6.22
N ASN A 111 20.21 -2.83 5.14
CA ASN A 111 21.08 -1.67 5.09
C ASN A 111 20.23 -0.40 5.04
N LEU A 112 20.59 0.63 5.82
CA LEU A 112 19.97 1.95 5.75
C LEU A 112 20.96 2.98 5.19
N TRP A 113 20.70 3.40 3.96
CA TRP A 113 21.46 4.41 3.22
C TRP A 113 20.77 5.77 3.34
N VAL A 114 21.55 6.83 3.50
CA VAL A 114 21.02 8.20 3.54
C VAL A 114 21.78 9.06 2.54
N GLU A 115 21.07 9.77 1.67
CA GLU A 115 21.63 10.75 0.74
C GLU A 115 22.52 11.74 1.51
N ASN A 116 23.73 11.96 1.02
CA ASN A 116 24.74 12.72 1.76
C ASN A 116 24.27 14.15 2.10
N ALA A 117 23.49 14.77 1.21
CA ALA A 117 22.93 16.12 1.40
C ALA A 117 21.75 16.18 2.38
N GLU A 118 21.18 15.02 2.73
CA GLU A 118 20.03 14.90 3.64
C GLU A 118 20.42 14.44 5.05
N TYR A 119 21.67 14.00 5.24
CA TYR A 119 22.19 13.67 6.56
C TYR A 119 22.51 14.93 7.38
N GLY A 120 22.00 15.00 8.61
CA GLY A 120 22.31 16.08 9.54
C GLY A 120 21.32 16.16 10.70
N SER A 121 21.70 16.86 11.78
CA SER A 121 20.88 16.99 12.98
C SER A 121 19.54 17.69 12.75
N SER A 122 19.45 18.57 11.75
CA SER A 122 18.22 19.28 11.35
C SER A 122 17.41 18.57 10.25
N LYS A 123 17.92 17.45 9.74
CA LYS A 123 17.29 16.66 8.67
C LYS A 123 17.22 15.19 9.12
N ILE A 124 17.92 14.29 8.45
CA ILE A 124 18.01 12.88 8.83
C ILE A 124 19.12 12.71 9.88
N SER A 125 18.73 12.76 11.15
CA SER A 125 19.62 12.58 12.30
C SER A 125 19.89 11.11 12.60
N ASP A 126 20.93 10.81 13.39
CA ASP A 126 21.21 9.44 13.83
C ASP A 126 20.06 8.83 14.66
N GLY A 127 19.27 9.65 15.36
CA GLY A 127 18.07 9.19 16.07
C GLY A 127 16.95 8.74 15.13
N ILE A 128 16.76 9.44 14.02
CA ILE A 128 15.82 9.05 12.95
C ILE A 128 16.29 7.75 12.29
N ILE A 129 17.58 7.67 11.96
CA ILE A 129 18.21 6.48 11.35
C ILE A 129 17.98 5.26 12.24
N ASN A 130 18.27 5.37 13.54
CA ASN A 130 18.08 4.27 14.49
C ASN A 130 16.60 3.87 14.61
N THR A 131 15.68 4.83 14.62
CA THR A 131 14.24 4.56 14.69
C THR A 131 13.76 3.80 13.46
N LEU A 132 14.12 4.26 12.25
CA LEU A 132 13.74 3.63 10.98
C LEU A 132 14.19 2.18 10.91
N ILE A 133 15.49 1.91 11.12
CA ILE A 133 16.03 0.56 10.98
C ILE A 133 15.54 -0.38 12.08
N THR A 134 15.30 0.14 13.29
CA THR A 134 14.75 -0.65 14.40
C THR A 134 13.31 -1.06 14.08
N LYS A 135 12.46 -0.10 13.73
CA LYS A 135 11.04 -0.35 13.39
C LYS A 135 10.90 -1.25 12.17
N PHE A 136 11.78 -1.11 11.19
CA PHE A 136 11.71 -1.92 9.98
C PHE A 136 12.24 -3.34 10.18
N ALA A 137 13.41 -3.54 10.79
CA ALA A 137 14.13 -4.82 10.73
C ALA A 137 14.35 -5.53 12.08
N SER A 138 14.18 -4.86 13.22
CA SER A 138 14.66 -5.39 14.50
C SER A 138 13.55 -6.06 15.33
N GLY A 139 13.73 -7.35 15.59
CA GLY A 139 12.84 -8.14 16.44
C GLY A 139 11.58 -8.65 15.71
N THR A 140 10.79 -9.47 16.42
CA THR A 140 9.64 -10.19 15.86
C THR A 140 8.46 -9.31 15.47
N GLN A 141 8.40 -8.09 16.04
CA GLN A 141 7.36 -7.10 15.78
C GLN A 141 7.77 -6.05 14.74
N SER A 142 8.89 -6.26 14.06
CA SER A 142 9.36 -5.35 13.01
C SER A 142 8.48 -5.45 11.76
N VAL A 143 8.44 -4.37 10.96
CA VAL A 143 7.72 -4.34 9.68
C VAL A 143 8.15 -5.50 8.78
N TYR A 144 9.45 -5.73 8.64
CA TYR A 144 10.00 -6.82 7.83
C TYR A 144 9.50 -8.18 8.31
N THR A 145 9.64 -8.50 9.60
CA THR A 145 9.27 -9.81 10.11
C THR A 145 7.78 -10.07 9.94
N LEU A 146 6.94 -9.09 10.28
CA LEU A 146 5.49 -9.23 10.19
C LEU A 146 5.01 -9.29 8.74
N ALA A 147 5.49 -8.40 7.87
CA ALA A 147 5.12 -8.42 6.46
C ALA A 147 5.55 -9.74 5.81
N THR A 148 6.79 -10.19 6.03
CA THR A 148 7.30 -11.47 5.52
C THR A 148 6.46 -12.67 5.97
N SER A 149 5.92 -12.63 7.20
CA SER A 149 5.04 -13.71 7.69
C SER A 149 3.69 -13.81 6.95
N LEU A 150 3.29 -12.75 6.25
CA LEU A 150 2.02 -12.66 5.53
C LEU A 150 2.21 -12.83 4.02
N VAL A 151 3.04 -11.99 3.40
CA VAL A 151 3.26 -11.98 1.93
C VAL A 151 4.35 -12.94 1.49
N GLY A 152 5.23 -13.38 2.40
CA GLY A 152 6.38 -14.22 2.08
C GLY A 152 7.67 -13.43 1.88
N GLN A 153 8.74 -14.16 1.53
CA GLN A 153 10.07 -13.58 1.34
C GLN A 153 10.10 -12.59 0.17
N PRO A 154 10.85 -11.47 0.27
CA PRO A 154 10.89 -10.46 -0.79
C PRO A 154 11.81 -10.83 -1.95
N TRP A 155 12.71 -11.80 -1.74
CA TRP A 155 13.70 -12.23 -2.72
C TRP A 155 14.37 -13.54 -2.29
N GLY A 156 14.87 -14.31 -3.22
CA GLY A 156 15.57 -15.57 -2.95
C GLY A 156 15.91 -16.32 -4.23
N SER A 157 16.12 -17.62 -4.12
CA SER A 157 16.45 -18.49 -5.26
C SER A 157 15.31 -18.58 -6.26
N TYR A 158 15.62 -18.40 -7.55
CA TYR A 158 14.67 -18.53 -8.65
C TYR A 158 15.32 -19.27 -9.83
N ALA A 159 14.49 -19.82 -10.72
CA ALA A 159 14.91 -20.50 -11.95
C ALA A 159 14.61 -19.69 -13.22
N SER A 160 14.26 -18.41 -13.06
CA SER A 160 13.90 -17.50 -14.16
C SER A 160 15.04 -17.31 -15.16
N SER A 161 14.68 -17.23 -16.44
CA SER A 161 15.58 -16.83 -17.54
C SER A 161 15.80 -15.31 -17.60
N ALA A 162 15.08 -14.56 -16.78
CA ALA A 162 15.26 -13.12 -16.67
C ALA A 162 16.66 -12.77 -16.14
N SER A 163 17.23 -11.70 -16.68
CA SER A 163 18.52 -11.16 -16.24
C SER A 163 18.38 -10.42 -14.91
N LEU A 164 17.99 -11.16 -13.87
CA LEU A 164 17.76 -10.68 -12.52
C LEU A 164 19.06 -10.66 -11.72
N ILE A 165 19.09 -9.82 -10.68
CA ILE A 165 20.20 -9.75 -9.72
C ILE A 165 20.31 -11.03 -8.90
N ASP A 166 21.52 -11.32 -8.41
CA ASP A 166 21.82 -12.52 -7.63
C ASP A 166 20.76 -12.82 -6.53
N PRO A 167 20.44 -14.09 -6.24
CA PRO A 167 19.50 -14.45 -5.18
C PRO A 167 19.89 -13.96 -3.77
N ASN A 168 21.19 -13.76 -3.53
CA ASN A 168 21.76 -13.53 -2.21
C ASN A 168 21.98 -12.04 -1.90
N GLN A 169 20.88 -11.28 -1.86
CA GLN A 169 20.90 -9.81 -1.71
C GLN A 169 20.53 -9.34 -0.32
N ALA A 170 21.24 -8.33 0.16
CA ALA A 170 20.79 -7.54 1.30
C ALA A 170 19.59 -6.69 0.85
N LEU A 171 18.71 -6.32 1.79
CA LEU A 171 17.66 -5.35 1.53
C LEU A 171 18.20 -3.95 1.83
N ASP A 172 18.13 -3.05 0.87
CA ASP A 172 18.56 -1.67 1.04
C ASP A 172 17.35 -0.74 1.23
N ILE A 173 17.28 -0.03 2.35
CA ILE A 173 16.42 1.15 2.51
C ILE A 173 17.24 2.37 2.15
N VAL A 174 16.74 3.20 1.25
CA VAL A 174 17.44 4.37 0.72
C VAL A 174 16.62 5.61 0.99
N VAL A 175 17.08 6.42 1.95
CA VAL A 175 16.50 7.72 2.25
C VAL A 175 17.07 8.74 1.27
N LEU A 176 16.23 9.24 0.37
CA LEU A 176 16.58 10.22 -0.66
C LEU A 176 15.73 11.48 -0.49
N ASN A 177 16.20 12.61 -1.03
CA ASN A 177 15.31 13.71 -1.36
C ASN A 177 14.60 13.38 -2.69
N ILE A 178 13.47 12.69 -2.59
CA ILE A 178 12.77 12.14 -3.75
C ILE A 178 12.23 13.29 -4.62
N GLN A 179 11.64 14.29 -3.97
CA GLN A 179 11.15 15.52 -4.59
C GLN A 179 11.71 16.71 -3.79
N PRO A 180 12.74 17.42 -4.29
CA PRO A 180 13.35 18.53 -3.58
C PRO A 180 12.49 19.80 -3.72
N ASP A 181 11.32 19.80 -3.10
CA ASP A 181 10.33 20.87 -3.17
C ASP A 181 10.10 21.61 -1.83
N GLY A 182 10.76 21.14 -0.77
CA GLY A 182 10.62 21.68 0.58
C GLY A 182 9.25 21.36 1.20
N GLN A 183 8.58 20.30 0.76
CA GLN A 183 7.26 19.89 1.25
C GLN A 183 7.29 18.46 1.80
N ALA A 184 6.57 18.25 2.89
CA ALA A 184 6.29 16.91 3.36
C ALA A 184 5.18 16.26 2.52
N TYR A 185 5.16 14.92 2.46
CA TYR A 185 4.02 14.10 2.04
C TYR A 185 3.67 14.12 0.54
N GLY A 186 4.58 14.55 -0.33
CA GLY A 186 4.47 14.29 -1.78
C GLY A 186 4.59 12.79 -2.07
N ARG A 187 5.57 12.40 -2.89
CA ARG A 187 5.93 10.98 -3.02
C ARG A 187 6.69 10.51 -1.79
N VAL A 188 6.05 9.74 -0.91
CA VAL A 188 6.65 9.31 0.36
C VAL A 188 7.65 8.15 0.17
N GLY A 189 7.44 7.31 -0.83
CA GLY A 189 8.36 6.22 -1.14
C GLY A 189 8.02 5.51 -2.44
N TYR A 190 8.88 4.57 -2.82
CA TYR A 190 8.64 3.66 -3.94
C TYR A 190 9.55 2.41 -3.88
N PHE A 191 9.00 1.29 -4.37
CA PHE A 191 9.71 0.13 -4.88
C PHE A 191 9.60 0.10 -6.41
N TRP A 192 10.72 -0.08 -7.11
CA TRP A 192 10.77 -0.26 -8.55
C TRP A 192 11.58 -1.51 -8.90
N ALA A 193 10.89 -2.51 -9.45
CA ALA A 193 11.46 -3.81 -9.83
C ALA A 193 12.60 -3.69 -10.84
N ARG A 194 12.74 -2.58 -11.57
CA ARG A 194 13.88 -2.32 -12.46
C ARG A 194 15.21 -2.53 -11.76
N ASN A 195 15.30 -2.15 -10.49
CA ASN A 195 16.53 -2.28 -9.71
C ASN A 195 16.89 -3.75 -9.39
N ASN A 196 15.97 -4.68 -9.63
CA ASN A 196 16.18 -6.12 -9.46
C ASN A 196 16.70 -6.80 -10.74
N PHE A 197 17.00 -6.03 -11.79
CA PHE A 197 17.59 -6.51 -13.04
C PHE A 197 19.07 -6.12 -13.15
N THR A 198 19.84 -6.84 -13.97
CA THR A 198 21.20 -6.44 -14.33
C THR A 198 21.20 -5.16 -15.18
N THR A 199 22.30 -4.41 -15.16
CA THR A 199 22.48 -3.22 -16.02
C THR A 199 22.50 -3.55 -17.51
N SER A 200 22.84 -4.78 -17.89
CA SER A 200 22.78 -5.24 -19.28
C SER A 200 21.34 -5.35 -19.81
N SER A 201 20.36 -5.61 -18.94
CA SER A 201 18.94 -5.68 -19.31
C SER A 201 18.20 -4.38 -18.99
N GLN A 202 18.58 -3.69 -17.91
CA GLN A 202 17.99 -2.43 -17.47
C GLN A 202 19.10 -1.42 -17.14
N PRO A 203 19.48 -0.53 -18.07
CA PRO A 203 20.64 0.36 -17.91
C PRO A 203 20.62 1.27 -16.67
N LEU A 204 19.43 1.68 -16.21
CA LEU A 204 19.24 2.50 -15.00
C LEU A 204 19.03 1.68 -13.72
N SER A 205 19.25 0.37 -13.76
CA SER A 205 19.15 -0.49 -12.58
C SER A 205 20.23 -0.15 -11.55
N ASN A 206 19.84 -0.10 -10.28
CA ASN A 206 20.76 -0.06 -9.15
C ASN A 206 21.32 -1.44 -8.75
N GLN A 207 20.89 -2.51 -9.43
CA GLN A 207 21.23 -3.91 -9.15
C GLN A 207 21.14 -4.25 -7.65
N SER A 208 20.02 -3.91 -7.03
CA SER A 208 19.83 -3.93 -5.59
C SER A 208 18.35 -4.12 -5.23
N LEU A 209 18.11 -4.99 -4.25
CA LEU A 209 16.82 -5.17 -3.62
C LEU A 209 16.53 -3.96 -2.72
N SER A 210 15.91 -2.93 -3.27
CA SER A 210 15.86 -1.60 -2.65
C SER A 210 14.46 -1.02 -2.51
N LEU A 211 14.24 -0.37 -1.36
CA LEU A 211 13.08 0.48 -1.04
C LEU A 211 13.58 1.92 -0.90
N TYR A 212 12.88 2.87 -1.50
CA TYR A 212 13.24 4.29 -1.45
C TYR A 212 12.19 5.04 -0.66
N VAL A 213 12.62 5.95 0.22
CA VAL A 213 11.73 6.80 1.02
C VAL A 213 12.20 8.24 1.01
N ASP A 214 11.26 9.15 1.12
CA ASP A 214 11.49 10.57 1.04
C ASP A 214 11.98 11.16 2.37
N SER A 215 13.09 11.88 2.29
CA SER A 215 13.71 12.56 3.43
C SER A 215 12.86 13.72 3.94
N GLU A 216 12.28 14.53 3.04
CA GLU A 216 11.56 15.76 3.41
C GLU A 216 10.29 15.43 4.19
N THR A 217 9.59 14.38 3.79
CA THR A 217 8.46 13.82 4.55
C THR A 217 8.86 13.48 5.98
N ILE A 218 10.04 12.92 6.23
CA ILE A 218 10.50 12.56 7.58
C ILE A 218 10.73 13.81 8.43
N TYR A 219 11.57 14.75 7.97
CA TYR A 219 12.02 15.84 8.83
C TYR A 219 11.09 17.05 8.83
N LEU A 220 10.33 17.30 7.75
CA LEU A 220 9.30 18.36 7.70
C LEU A 220 7.96 17.89 8.29
N GLY A 221 7.63 16.61 8.13
CA GLY A 221 6.39 16.02 8.67
C GLY A 221 6.46 15.64 10.15
N GLY A 222 7.64 15.72 10.78
CA GLY A 222 7.86 15.37 12.18
C GLY A 222 7.47 13.93 12.50
N THR A 223 6.89 13.70 13.69
CA THR A 223 6.48 12.36 14.12
C THR A 223 5.49 11.70 13.16
N ASN A 224 4.52 12.46 12.64
CA ASN A 224 3.54 11.94 11.69
C ASN A 224 4.22 11.55 10.37
N GLY A 225 5.12 12.40 9.87
CA GLY A 225 5.93 12.12 8.68
C GLY A 225 6.76 10.84 8.81
N LEU A 226 7.45 10.66 9.94
CA LEU A 226 8.21 9.45 10.24
C LEU A 226 7.31 8.20 10.31
N ASN A 227 6.15 8.29 10.99
CA ASN A 227 5.20 7.17 11.06
C ASN A 227 4.64 6.81 9.68
N THR A 228 4.32 7.82 8.84
CA THR A 228 3.93 7.61 7.45
C THR A 228 5.03 6.87 6.68
N VAL A 229 6.29 7.29 6.79
CA VAL A 229 7.42 6.64 6.10
C VAL A 229 7.64 5.20 6.57
N ILE A 230 7.48 4.90 7.86
CA ILE A 230 7.56 3.51 8.35
C ILE A 230 6.42 2.66 7.78
N SER A 231 5.21 3.22 7.69
CA SER A 231 4.05 2.55 7.08
C SER A 231 4.27 2.31 5.59
N THR A 232 4.79 3.31 4.88
CA THR A 232 5.24 3.24 3.49
C THR A 232 6.24 2.12 3.28
N LEU A 233 7.20 1.91 4.17
CA LEU A 233 8.14 0.79 4.01
C LEU A 233 7.43 -0.56 3.99
N GLY A 234 6.36 -0.75 4.78
CA GLY A 234 5.52 -1.95 4.73
C GLY A 234 4.74 -2.07 3.42
N HIS A 235 4.23 -0.96 2.90
CA HIS A 235 3.57 -0.85 1.59
C HIS A 235 4.51 -1.26 0.45
N GLU A 236 5.68 -0.60 0.34
CA GLU A 236 6.66 -0.88 -0.71
C GLU A 236 7.28 -2.27 -0.60
N PHE A 237 7.45 -2.78 0.62
CA PHE A 237 7.87 -4.15 0.85
C PHE A 237 6.84 -5.15 0.31
N THR A 238 5.54 -4.87 0.45
CA THR A 238 4.48 -5.73 -0.10
C THR A 238 4.60 -5.82 -1.62
N HIS A 239 4.85 -4.71 -2.30
CA HIS A 239 5.09 -4.71 -3.75
C HIS A 239 6.35 -5.48 -4.15
N MET A 240 7.43 -5.33 -3.40
CA MET A 240 8.67 -6.09 -3.61
C MET A 240 8.42 -7.60 -3.47
N ALA A 241 7.70 -8.00 -2.43
CA ALA A 241 7.37 -9.39 -2.20
C ALA A 241 6.39 -9.93 -3.23
N ASN A 242 5.36 -9.19 -3.63
CA ASN A 242 4.46 -9.61 -4.71
C ASN A 242 5.20 -9.76 -6.05
N PHE A 243 6.11 -8.84 -6.39
CA PHE A 243 6.93 -8.98 -7.60
C PHE A 243 7.73 -10.29 -7.60
N TYR A 244 8.33 -10.65 -6.47
CA TYR A 244 9.08 -11.90 -6.36
C TYR A 244 8.17 -13.14 -6.31
N GLN A 245 7.23 -13.18 -5.36
CA GLN A 245 6.36 -14.33 -5.13
C GLN A 245 5.43 -14.60 -6.31
N ARG A 246 4.91 -13.56 -6.97
CA ARG A 246 3.98 -13.73 -8.09
C ARG A 246 4.70 -13.73 -9.42
N GLY A 247 5.46 -12.69 -9.70
CA GLY A 247 6.15 -12.53 -10.98
C GLY A 247 7.30 -13.51 -11.14
N VAL A 248 8.31 -13.44 -10.25
CA VAL A 248 9.56 -14.20 -10.42
C VAL A 248 9.37 -15.70 -10.21
N LEU A 249 8.62 -16.11 -9.18
CA LEU A 249 8.44 -17.52 -8.84
C LEU A 249 7.32 -18.22 -9.63
N HIS A 250 6.22 -17.53 -9.92
CA HIS A 250 5.04 -18.14 -10.55
C HIS A 250 4.80 -17.69 -12.01
N GLY A 251 5.37 -16.55 -12.43
CA GLY A 251 5.28 -16.02 -13.78
C GLY A 251 4.46 -14.73 -13.85
N SER A 252 4.74 -13.89 -14.86
CA SER A 252 4.16 -12.55 -14.99
C SER A 252 2.62 -12.57 -15.07
N GLN A 253 2.02 -13.62 -15.61
CA GLN A 253 0.57 -13.77 -15.68
C GLN A 253 -0.12 -13.85 -14.30
N TYR A 254 0.62 -14.09 -13.22
CA TYR A 254 0.10 -14.12 -11.84
C TYR A 254 0.25 -12.79 -11.10
N MET A 255 0.88 -11.78 -11.73
CA MET A 255 0.92 -10.42 -11.19
C MET A 255 -0.50 -9.88 -11.07
N TYR A 256 -0.79 -9.17 -9.99
CA TYR A 256 -2.08 -8.52 -9.87
C TYR A 256 -2.21 -7.35 -10.84
N GLY A 257 -3.46 -7.03 -11.21
CA GLY A 257 -3.78 -5.71 -11.74
C GLY A 257 -3.51 -4.65 -10.68
N THR A 258 -3.13 -3.45 -11.11
CA THR A 258 -2.70 -2.33 -10.25
C THR A 258 -3.62 -2.09 -9.06
N TRP A 259 -4.95 -2.10 -9.29
CA TRP A 259 -5.92 -1.85 -8.22
C TRP A 259 -5.80 -2.83 -7.04
N LEU A 260 -5.52 -4.11 -7.32
CA LEU A 260 -5.41 -5.16 -6.32
C LEU A 260 -4.00 -5.18 -5.70
N GLU A 261 -2.95 -4.94 -6.48
CA GLU A 261 -1.60 -4.71 -5.93
C GLU A 261 -1.65 -3.63 -4.84
N GLU A 262 -2.19 -2.47 -5.17
CA GLU A 262 -2.27 -1.31 -4.28
C GLU A 262 -3.21 -1.57 -3.10
N MET A 263 -4.33 -2.27 -3.32
CA MET A 263 -5.20 -2.73 -2.23
C MET A 263 -4.43 -3.62 -1.25
N THR A 264 -3.64 -4.59 -1.74
CA THR A 264 -2.88 -5.47 -0.87
C THR A 264 -1.82 -4.71 -0.08
N ALA A 265 -1.11 -3.77 -0.68
CA ALA A 265 -0.09 -2.97 0.00
C ALA A 265 -0.69 -2.00 1.04
N MET A 266 -1.81 -1.33 0.74
CA MET A 266 -2.51 -0.51 1.73
C MET A 266 -3.17 -1.33 2.85
N THR A 267 -3.56 -2.58 2.57
CA THR A 267 -4.02 -3.49 3.63
C THR A 267 -2.85 -3.86 4.56
N MET A 268 -1.63 -4.01 4.04
CA MET A 268 -0.44 -4.21 4.88
C MET A 268 -0.20 -3.02 5.81
N GLU A 269 -0.35 -1.79 5.33
CA GLU A 269 -0.26 -0.59 6.18
C GLU A 269 -1.23 -0.65 7.37
N ASP A 270 -2.47 -1.05 7.13
CA ASP A 270 -3.51 -1.20 8.16
C ASP A 270 -3.13 -2.27 9.19
N VAL A 271 -2.66 -3.42 8.72
CA VAL A 271 -2.21 -4.55 9.55
C VAL A 271 -1.04 -4.17 10.46
N LEU A 272 -0.07 -3.40 9.94
CA LEU A 272 1.16 -3.05 10.65
C LEU A 272 1.03 -1.80 11.53
N SER A 273 -0.03 -1.02 11.35
CA SER A 273 -0.24 0.29 11.96
C SER A 273 0.06 0.35 13.47
N SER A 274 -0.48 -0.59 14.25
CA SER A 274 -0.31 -0.64 15.71
C SER A 274 1.12 -0.92 16.17
N GLN A 275 1.97 -1.50 15.31
CA GLN A 275 3.39 -1.77 15.60
C GLN A 275 4.26 -0.54 15.34
N ILE A 276 3.79 0.35 14.46
CA ILE A 276 4.41 1.64 14.18
C ILE A 276 4.11 2.57 15.36
N ASP A 277 2.83 2.84 15.58
CA ASP A 277 2.33 3.67 16.68
C ASP A 277 0.85 3.30 16.93
N PRO A 278 0.44 2.94 18.16
CA PRO A 278 -0.96 2.59 18.46
C PRO A 278 -1.99 3.68 18.13
N GLY A 279 -1.55 4.95 18.07
CA GLY A 279 -2.34 6.11 17.73
C GLY A 279 -2.37 6.41 16.23
N PHE A 280 -1.67 5.66 15.37
CA PHE A 280 -1.56 5.89 13.94
C PHE A 280 -2.24 4.78 13.14
N ASN A 281 -3.01 5.12 12.10
CA ASN A 281 -3.53 4.15 11.13
C ASN A 281 -3.92 4.83 9.81
N ASN A 282 -3.19 4.57 8.72
CA ASN A 282 -3.40 5.24 7.43
C ASN A 282 -4.80 5.00 6.82
N VAL A 283 -5.41 3.83 7.03
CA VAL A 283 -6.78 3.59 6.54
C VAL A 283 -7.78 4.48 7.28
N ARG A 284 -7.71 4.53 8.62
CA ARG A 284 -8.54 5.34 9.50
C ARG A 284 -8.33 6.85 9.29
N ASP A 285 -7.07 7.26 9.12
CA ASP A 285 -6.65 8.66 9.19
C ASP A 285 -6.66 9.35 7.83
N SER A 286 -6.60 8.59 6.74
CA SER A 286 -6.35 9.11 5.40
C SER A 286 -7.22 8.48 4.32
N ARG A 287 -7.19 7.15 4.14
CA ARG A 287 -7.90 6.48 3.02
C ARG A 287 -9.42 6.56 3.14
N PHE A 288 -9.97 6.22 4.29
CA PHE A 288 -11.41 6.22 4.53
C PHE A 288 -12.03 7.63 4.49
N PRO A 289 -11.47 8.65 5.18
CA PRO A 289 -11.89 10.04 4.98
C PRO A 289 -11.86 10.53 3.53
N ALA A 290 -10.83 10.14 2.76
CA ALA A 290 -10.70 10.55 1.37
C ALA A 290 -11.78 9.93 0.49
N TRP A 291 -12.08 8.66 0.70
CA TRP A 291 -13.12 7.96 -0.03
C TRP A 291 -14.51 8.58 0.23
N LEU A 292 -14.77 9.01 1.47
CA LEU A 292 -16.01 9.69 1.86
C LEU A 292 -16.22 11.07 1.22
N GLN A 293 -15.23 11.64 0.50
CA GLN A 293 -15.33 13.01 -0.01
C GLN A 293 -15.72 13.13 -1.49
N SER A 294 -15.52 12.11 -2.34
CA SER A 294 -15.88 12.23 -3.76
C SER A 294 -15.89 10.95 -4.60
N ALA A 295 -15.66 9.76 -4.02
CA ALA A 295 -15.25 8.57 -4.78
C ALA A 295 -16.22 7.38 -4.68
N TYR A 296 -17.53 7.62 -4.79
CA TYR A 296 -18.52 6.54 -4.63
C TYR A 296 -18.76 5.76 -5.93
N ASP A 297 -19.09 6.45 -7.04
CA ASP A 297 -19.44 5.79 -8.30
C ASP A 297 -18.23 5.62 -9.22
N CYS A 298 -17.28 4.82 -8.75
CA CYS A 298 -16.02 4.56 -9.43
C CYS A 298 -15.86 3.06 -9.68
N SER A 299 -15.32 2.70 -10.85
CA SER A 299 -14.99 1.31 -11.14
C SER A 299 -13.84 0.86 -10.23
N LEU A 300 -14.06 -0.19 -9.45
CA LEU A 300 -13.02 -0.72 -8.54
C LEU A 300 -11.76 -1.15 -9.29
N THR A 301 -11.90 -1.65 -10.52
CA THR A 301 -10.79 -2.21 -11.29
C THR A 301 -10.02 -1.17 -12.13
N ALA A 302 -10.57 0.04 -12.25
CA ALA A 302 -9.94 1.14 -12.98
C ALA A 302 -9.14 2.02 -12.01
N PHE A 303 -7.92 1.61 -11.70
CA PHE A 303 -7.07 2.35 -10.77
C PHE A 303 -6.52 3.62 -11.40
N ASP A 304 -6.77 4.75 -10.74
CA ASP A 304 -6.13 6.03 -11.07
C ASP A 304 -5.25 6.49 -9.89
N PRO A 305 -3.92 6.58 -10.06
CA PRO A 305 -3.05 7.07 -8.99
C PRO A 305 -3.18 8.56 -8.71
N SER A 306 -3.84 9.35 -9.59
CA SER A 306 -4.02 10.78 -9.39
C SER A 306 -4.99 11.07 -8.25
N LEU A 307 -4.52 11.77 -7.22
CA LEU A 307 -5.34 12.22 -6.10
C LEU A 307 -6.28 13.37 -6.47
N SER A 308 -6.03 14.05 -7.59
CA SER A 308 -6.92 15.05 -8.19
C SER A 308 -8.02 14.43 -9.06
N SER A 309 -7.96 13.12 -9.32
CA SER A 309 -8.99 12.40 -10.08
C SER A 309 -10.33 12.43 -9.37
N SER A 310 -11.43 12.36 -10.14
CA SER A 310 -12.76 12.09 -9.60
C SER A 310 -12.90 10.67 -9.05
N CYS A 311 -12.04 9.74 -9.49
CA CYS A 311 -12.01 8.35 -9.05
C CYS A 311 -10.61 7.93 -8.59
N PRO A 312 -10.09 8.51 -7.50
CA PRO A 312 -8.75 8.22 -7.03
C PRO A 312 -8.67 6.79 -6.48
N GLY A 313 -7.74 5.99 -6.99
CA GLY A 313 -7.62 4.57 -6.68
C GLY A 313 -7.21 4.29 -5.23
N TYR A 314 -6.28 5.09 -4.67
CA TYR A 314 -5.79 4.88 -3.29
C TYR A 314 -6.89 4.95 -2.22
N PRO A 315 -7.74 5.99 -2.17
CA PRO A 315 -8.89 6.01 -1.25
C PRO A 315 -9.84 4.83 -1.42
N ILE A 316 -10.17 4.45 -2.66
CA ILE A 316 -11.13 3.38 -2.97
C ILE A 316 -10.57 2.02 -2.51
N SER A 317 -9.41 1.63 -3.06
CA SER A 317 -8.78 0.35 -2.76
C SER A 317 -8.39 0.24 -1.28
N GLY A 318 -7.82 1.29 -0.68
CA GLY A 318 -7.39 1.26 0.72
C GLY A 318 -8.58 1.12 1.69
N SER A 319 -9.67 1.82 1.41
CA SER A 319 -10.89 1.73 2.23
C SER A 319 -11.56 0.37 2.13
N LEU A 320 -11.64 -0.20 0.91
CA LEU A 320 -12.16 -1.55 0.72
C LEU A 320 -11.26 -2.60 1.38
N GLY A 321 -9.94 -2.52 1.20
CA GLY A 321 -8.98 -3.42 1.83
C GLY A 321 -9.13 -3.46 3.36
N GLY A 322 -9.20 -2.28 3.99
CA GLY A 322 -9.43 -2.18 5.43
C GLY A 322 -10.81 -2.68 5.88
N PHE A 323 -11.85 -2.56 5.05
CA PHE A 323 -13.16 -3.14 5.33
C PHE A 323 -13.09 -4.67 5.33
N LEU A 324 -12.53 -5.26 4.27
CA LEU A 324 -12.41 -6.70 4.08
C LEU A 324 -11.54 -7.32 5.18
N LEU A 325 -10.45 -6.66 5.55
CA LEU A 325 -9.60 -7.08 6.67
C LEU A 325 -10.39 -7.15 7.99
N ARG A 326 -11.22 -6.15 8.29
CA ARG A 326 -12.05 -6.17 9.50
C ARG A 326 -13.13 -7.24 9.45
N GLN A 327 -13.71 -7.54 8.29
CA GLN A 327 -14.71 -8.61 8.16
C GLN A 327 -14.09 -10.01 8.23
N TYR A 328 -13.02 -10.27 7.49
CA TYR A 328 -12.53 -11.63 7.22
C TYR A 328 -11.16 -11.95 7.84
N GLY A 329 -10.35 -10.94 8.13
CA GLY A 329 -9.18 -11.04 9.02
C GLY A 329 -7.88 -11.39 8.36
N ILE A 330 -6.89 -11.64 9.20
CA ILE A 330 -5.52 -11.92 8.77
C ILE A 330 -5.46 -13.18 7.92
N ALA A 331 -6.23 -14.23 8.26
CA ALA A 331 -6.27 -15.45 7.45
C ALA A 331 -6.78 -15.22 6.02
N TYR A 332 -7.80 -14.37 5.85
CA TYR A 332 -8.27 -13.93 4.53
C TYR A 332 -7.17 -13.19 3.78
N TYR A 333 -6.50 -12.26 4.44
CA TYR A 333 -5.47 -11.44 3.82
C TYR A 333 -4.25 -12.27 3.40
N THR A 334 -3.77 -13.19 4.26
CA THR A 334 -2.72 -14.15 3.91
C THR A 334 -3.16 -15.04 2.75
N ASN A 335 -4.41 -15.52 2.75
CA ASN A 335 -4.93 -16.30 1.62
C ASN A 335 -4.92 -15.47 0.33
N LEU A 336 -5.38 -14.22 0.35
CA LEU A 336 -5.33 -13.33 -0.81
C LEU A 336 -3.92 -13.24 -1.38
N LEU A 337 -2.95 -12.90 -0.54
CA LEU A 337 -1.54 -12.74 -0.92
C LEU A 337 -0.93 -14.01 -1.51
N GLN A 338 -1.33 -15.19 -1.03
CA GLN A 338 -0.77 -16.50 -1.44
C GLN A 338 -1.67 -17.25 -2.44
N ASN A 339 -2.73 -16.63 -2.95
CA ASN A 339 -3.66 -17.28 -3.87
C ASN A 339 -3.17 -17.16 -5.32
N PHE A 340 -2.90 -18.31 -5.94
CA PHE A 340 -2.51 -18.48 -7.34
C PHE A 340 -3.54 -19.29 -8.15
N SER A 341 -4.79 -19.37 -7.66
CA SER A 341 -5.86 -20.15 -8.32
C SER A 341 -6.33 -19.54 -9.64
N SER A 342 -5.99 -18.29 -9.92
CA SER A 342 -6.37 -17.57 -11.14
C SER A 342 -5.34 -16.50 -11.48
N THR A 343 -5.27 -16.14 -12.76
CA THR A 343 -4.55 -14.97 -13.28
C THR A 343 -5.44 -13.72 -13.33
N ASP A 344 -6.75 -13.86 -13.08
CA ASP A 344 -7.69 -12.75 -12.96
C ASP A 344 -7.74 -12.25 -11.51
N SER A 345 -7.33 -10.99 -11.29
CA SER A 345 -7.32 -10.35 -9.97
C SER A 345 -8.69 -10.29 -9.30
N THR A 346 -9.76 -10.09 -10.07
CA THR A 346 -11.14 -10.07 -9.56
C THR A 346 -11.52 -11.45 -9.04
N ALA A 347 -11.17 -12.50 -9.79
CA ALA A 347 -11.41 -13.88 -9.36
C ALA A 347 -10.58 -14.25 -8.12
N VAL A 348 -9.31 -13.82 -8.05
CA VAL A 348 -8.45 -14.05 -6.88
C VAL A 348 -9.04 -13.39 -5.62
N LEU A 349 -9.47 -12.13 -5.71
CA LEU A 349 -10.10 -11.45 -4.58
C LEU A 349 -11.41 -12.12 -4.17
N ASN A 350 -12.25 -12.49 -5.14
CA ASN A 350 -13.50 -13.19 -4.87
C ASN A 350 -13.25 -14.51 -4.13
N ASN A 351 -12.29 -15.31 -4.60
CA ASN A 351 -11.94 -16.60 -4.00
C ASN A 351 -11.41 -16.42 -2.57
N ALA A 352 -10.60 -15.40 -2.32
CA ALA A 352 -10.10 -15.10 -0.98
C ALA A 352 -11.24 -14.72 -0.04
N ILE A 353 -12.18 -13.85 -0.47
CA ILE A 353 -13.36 -13.47 0.33
C ILE A 353 -14.18 -14.71 0.70
N GLN A 354 -14.40 -15.61 -0.24
CA GLN A 354 -15.15 -16.85 -0.01
C GLN A 354 -14.42 -17.79 0.96
N ALA A 355 -13.10 -17.93 0.82
CA ALA A 355 -12.28 -18.69 1.77
C ALA A 355 -12.31 -18.08 3.19
N GLY A 356 -12.46 -16.76 3.30
CA GLY A 356 -12.65 -16.04 4.56
C GLY A 356 -14.08 -16.12 5.14
N GLY A 357 -14.99 -16.84 4.49
CA GLY A 357 -16.39 -17.03 4.93
C GLY A 357 -17.38 -15.99 4.41
N GLY A 358 -16.97 -15.10 3.50
CA GLY A 358 -17.87 -14.18 2.79
C GLY A 358 -18.60 -14.84 1.61
N ALA A 359 -19.65 -14.19 1.08
CA ALA A 359 -20.37 -14.72 -0.08
C ALA A 359 -19.63 -14.50 -1.41
N GLY A 360 -18.79 -13.47 -1.49
CA GLY A 360 -18.01 -13.10 -2.67
C GLY A 360 -17.85 -11.58 -2.80
N LEU A 361 -17.18 -11.14 -3.87
CA LEU A 361 -16.82 -9.73 -4.06
C LEU A 361 -18.05 -8.81 -4.19
N GLY A 362 -19.11 -9.27 -4.89
CA GLY A 362 -20.33 -8.48 -5.06
C GLY A 362 -21.07 -8.20 -3.75
N ASP A 363 -21.22 -9.20 -2.88
CA ASP A 363 -21.84 -9.01 -1.55
C ASP A 363 -20.95 -8.13 -0.65
N ALA A 364 -19.63 -8.39 -0.65
CA ALA A 364 -18.71 -7.62 0.18
C ALA A 364 -18.66 -6.14 -0.20
N THR A 365 -18.67 -5.81 -1.49
CA THR A 365 -18.71 -4.42 -1.98
C THR A 365 -20.07 -3.76 -1.72
N GLY A 366 -21.18 -4.47 -1.88
CA GLY A 366 -22.50 -3.99 -1.51
C GLY A 366 -22.61 -3.64 -0.01
N ARG A 367 -22.08 -4.52 0.86
CA ARG A 367 -22.00 -4.25 2.30
C ARG A 367 -21.06 -3.10 2.64
N TRP A 368 -19.87 -3.07 2.03
CA TRP A 368 -18.92 -1.98 2.20
C TRP A 368 -19.55 -0.62 1.88
N GLY A 369 -20.37 -0.54 0.83
CA GLY A 369 -21.03 0.72 0.47
C GLY A 369 -22.01 1.27 1.50
N THR A 370 -22.47 0.44 2.44
CA THR A 370 -23.25 0.93 3.58
C THR A 370 -22.43 1.77 4.56
N ALA A 371 -21.09 1.69 4.52
CA ALA A 371 -20.22 2.51 5.36
C ALA A 371 -20.37 4.01 5.08
N VAL A 372 -20.87 4.40 3.90
CA VAL A 372 -21.21 5.81 3.61
C VAL A 372 -22.28 6.34 4.57
N ALA A 373 -23.14 5.48 5.13
CA ALA A 373 -24.11 5.88 6.14
C ALA A 373 -23.50 6.23 7.50
N LEU A 374 -22.18 6.04 7.67
CA LEU A 374 -21.45 6.35 8.91
C LEU A 374 -21.97 5.58 10.11
N LEU A 375 -22.19 4.28 9.93
CA LEU A 375 -22.71 3.41 10.99
C LEU A 375 -21.77 3.39 12.23
N PRO A 376 -22.33 3.42 13.45
CA PRO A 376 -21.53 3.45 14.68
C PRO A 376 -20.93 2.08 15.02
N VAL A 377 -19.74 2.07 15.61
CA VAL A 377 -19.17 0.89 16.24
C VAL A 377 -18.80 1.20 17.70
N PRO A 378 -19.28 0.40 18.68
CA PRO A 378 -20.15 -0.76 18.55
C PRO A 378 -21.61 -0.41 18.19
N GLY A 379 -22.39 -1.41 17.75
CA GLY A 379 -23.84 -1.28 17.54
C GLY A 379 -24.32 -1.54 16.11
N SER A 380 -23.42 -1.55 15.14
CA SER A 380 -23.75 -1.93 13.75
C SER A 380 -23.97 -3.43 13.58
N PRO A 381 -24.86 -3.85 12.66
CA PRO A 381 -24.97 -5.25 12.25
C PRO A 381 -23.65 -5.80 11.72
N SER A 382 -23.37 -7.07 12.02
CA SER A 382 -22.16 -7.76 11.56
C SER A 382 -22.07 -7.72 10.03
N GLY A 383 -20.89 -7.39 9.50
CA GLY A 383 -20.68 -7.28 8.06
C GLY A 383 -20.94 -5.91 7.46
N PHE A 384 -21.37 -4.88 8.20
CA PHE A 384 -21.77 -3.59 7.62
C PHE A 384 -20.94 -2.38 8.08
N ALA A 385 -20.04 -2.55 9.04
CA ALA A 385 -19.20 -1.46 9.57
C ALA A 385 -17.73 -1.87 9.65
N TYR A 386 -16.89 -1.00 10.22
CA TYR A 386 -15.46 -1.24 10.43
C TYR A 386 -15.18 -1.51 11.92
N PRO A 387 -15.52 -2.70 12.46
CA PRO A 387 -15.22 -3.02 13.85
C PRO A 387 -13.72 -3.12 14.10
N ALA A 388 -13.30 -2.96 15.36
CA ALA A 388 -11.94 -3.34 15.74
C ALA A 388 -11.75 -4.84 15.57
N ARG A 389 -10.53 -5.25 15.24
CA ARG A 389 -10.16 -6.65 15.10
C ARG A 389 -8.83 -6.93 15.77
N THR A 390 -8.76 -8.03 16.49
CA THR A 390 -7.50 -8.58 16.99
C THR A 390 -7.47 -10.06 16.69
N ASP A 391 -6.57 -10.49 15.81
CA ASP A 391 -6.35 -11.90 15.47
C ASP A 391 -4.89 -12.13 15.05
N SER A 392 -4.40 -13.36 15.25
CA SER A 392 -3.06 -13.79 14.83
C SER A 392 -1.89 -12.87 15.25
N GLY A 393 -2.02 -12.19 16.40
CA GLY A 393 -0.99 -11.26 16.91
C GLY A 393 -1.05 -9.85 16.32
N PHE A 394 -2.02 -9.56 15.46
CA PHE A 394 -2.28 -8.24 14.89
C PHE A 394 -3.46 -7.56 15.59
N SER A 395 -3.39 -6.24 15.70
CA SER A 395 -4.49 -5.43 16.21
C SER A 395 -4.78 -4.29 15.24
N ILE A 396 -6.03 -4.23 14.80
CA ILE A 396 -6.57 -3.33 13.79
C ILE A 396 -7.66 -2.50 14.46
N PRO A 397 -7.53 -1.16 14.49
CA PRO A 397 -8.49 -0.31 15.18
C PRO A 397 -9.84 -0.26 14.46
N ALA A 398 -10.90 0.00 15.22
CA ALA A 398 -12.22 0.31 14.67
C ALA A 398 -12.20 1.66 13.93
N LEU A 399 -13.05 1.82 12.91
CA LEU A 399 -13.40 3.13 12.36
C LEU A 399 -14.84 3.43 12.76
N ASN A 400 -15.01 4.35 13.71
CA ASN A 400 -16.33 4.77 14.17
C ASN A 400 -16.95 5.78 13.20
N GLY A 401 -17.95 5.34 12.42
CA GLY A 401 -18.58 6.14 11.38
C GLY A 401 -18.95 7.58 11.78
N PRO A 402 -19.64 7.82 12.92
CA PRO A 402 -20.02 9.17 13.34
C PRO A 402 -18.86 10.16 13.46
N SER A 403 -17.64 9.67 13.73
CA SER A 403 -16.43 10.51 13.80
C SER A 403 -16.06 11.16 12.47
N TYR A 404 -16.59 10.67 11.35
CA TYR A 404 -16.30 11.13 9.99
C TYR A 404 -17.41 12.01 9.40
N SER A 405 -18.40 12.41 10.21
CA SER A 405 -19.56 13.18 9.75
C SER A 405 -19.19 14.50 9.06
N SER A 406 -18.15 15.20 9.52
CA SER A 406 -17.65 16.43 8.90
C SER A 406 -16.85 16.21 7.61
N GLN A 407 -16.45 14.97 7.33
CA GLN A 407 -15.63 14.59 6.18
C GLN A 407 -16.46 13.92 5.07
N ARG A 408 -17.74 13.65 5.30
CA ARG A 408 -18.61 13.00 4.30
C ARG A 408 -19.26 14.03 3.37
N THR A 409 -19.04 13.87 2.07
CA THR A 409 -19.71 14.63 1.01
C THR A 409 -20.68 13.74 0.26
N MET A 410 -21.97 14.07 0.24
CA MET A 410 -22.97 13.28 -0.51
C MET A 410 -23.06 13.74 -1.97
N PRO A 411 -23.31 12.83 -2.94
CA PRO A 411 -23.58 13.23 -4.32
C PRO A 411 -24.80 14.14 -4.43
N THR A 412 -24.73 15.12 -5.33
CA THR A 412 -25.84 16.05 -5.60
C THR A 412 -26.71 15.63 -6.78
N SER A 413 -26.27 14.65 -7.58
CA SER A 413 -26.96 14.19 -8.78
C SER A 413 -26.76 12.70 -9.01
N VAL A 414 -27.79 12.06 -9.60
CA VAL A 414 -27.71 10.66 -10.03
C VAL A 414 -26.73 10.53 -11.21
N PRO A 415 -25.78 9.59 -11.17
CA PRO A 415 -24.87 9.37 -12.29
C PRO A 415 -25.62 8.81 -13.50
N ALA A 416 -25.09 9.07 -14.69
CA ALA A 416 -25.63 8.50 -15.93
C ALA A 416 -25.46 6.97 -16.00
N THR A 417 -24.38 6.47 -15.39
CA THR A 417 -24.01 5.05 -15.38
C THR A 417 -23.44 4.69 -14.02
N LEU A 418 -24.06 3.73 -13.32
CA LEU A 418 -23.48 3.11 -12.14
C LEU A 418 -22.32 2.20 -12.56
N GLN A 419 -21.10 2.52 -12.14
CA GLN A 419 -19.90 1.78 -12.47
C GLN A 419 -19.87 0.40 -11.78
N GLY A 420 -19.12 -0.53 -12.35
CA GLY A 420 -18.93 -1.87 -11.76
C GLY A 420 -18.31 -1.76 -10.37
N PHE A 421 -18.98 -2.33 -9.36
CA PHE A 421 -18.64 -2.19 -7.93
C PHE A 421 -18.67 -0.75 -7.38
N GLY A 422 -19.13 0.21 -8.19
CA GLY A 422 -19.39 1.59 -7.79
C GLY A 422 -20.65 1.69 -6.92
N GLN A 423 -20.79 2.84 -6.27
CA GLN A 423 -21.83 3.10 -5.29
C GLN A 423 -22.48 4.44 -5.54
N PHE A 424 -23.79 4.52 -5.31
CA PHE A 424 -24.51 5.78 -5.36
C PHE A 424 -25.34 5.96 -4.08
N PRO A 425 -24.76 6.60 -3.05
CA PRO A 425 -25.44 6.82 -1.78
C PRO A 425 -26.41 8.00 -1.90
N VAL A 426 -27.61 7.85 -1.34
CA VAL A 426 -28.59 8.94 -1.29
C VAL A 426 -29.24 9.03 0.08
N ALA A 427 -29.22 10.21 0.68
CA ALA A 427 -29.88 10.47 1.96
C ALA A 427 -31.30 11.00 1.72
N ARG A 428 -32.29 10.48 2.47
CA ARG A 428 -33.69 10.97 2.43
C ARG A 428 -34.01 11.98 3.54
N GLY A 429 -33.04 12.29 4.39
CA GLY A 429 -33.20 13.12 5.58
C GLY A 429 -34.06 12.45 6.64
N THR A 430 -34.29 13.14 7.77
CA THR A 430 -35.16 12.64 8.84
C THR A 430 -36.61 12.55 8.35
N LYS A 431 -37.23 11.39 8.57
CA LYS A 431 -38.66 11.16 8.31
C LYS A 431 -39.35 10.80 9.62
N ALA A 432 -40.57 11.28 9.79
CA ALA A 432 -41.43 10.92 10.92
C ALA A 432 -42.59 10.04 10.43
N GLY A 433 -42.96 9.03 11.22
CA GLY A 433 -44.03 8.08 10.88
C GLY A 433 -43.60 7.06 9.83
N THR A 434 -44.56 6.59 9.02
CA THR A 434 -44.32 5.58 7.98
C THR A 434 -43.69 6.22 6.74
N TYR A 435 -42.59 5.64 6.26
CA TYR A 435 -41.94 6.00 5.01
C TYR A 435 -42.21 4.96 3.93
N SER A 436 -42.52 5.39 2.70
CA SER A 436 -42.66 4.53 1.53
C SER A 436 -42.09 5.24 0.31
N GLU A 437 -41.36 4.51 -0.51
CA GLU A 437 -40.76 5.00 -1.76
C GLU A 437 -40.66 3.83 -2.75
N THR A 438 -40.84 4.13 -4.04
CA THR A 438 -40.49 3.21 -5.13
C THR A 438 -39.16 3.65 -5.72
N ILE A 439 -38.18 2.75 -5.75
CA ILE A 439 -36.86 3.00 -6.32
C ILE A 439 -36.68 2.12 -7.54
N THR A 440 -36.28 2.71 -8.66
CA THR A 440 -35.87 1.99 -9.86
C THR A 440 -34.34 1.99 -9.93
N VAL A 441 -33.76 0.82 -10.14
CA VAL A 441 -32.30 0.65 -10.18
C VAL A 441 -31.87 -0.09 -11.45
N PRO A 442 -30.61 0.11 -11.90
CA PRO A 442 -30.06 -0.67 -13.01
C PRO A 442 -30.12 -2.17 -12.72
N ALA A 443 -30.20 -2.98 -13.79
CA ALA A 443 -30.06 -4.43 -13.66
C ALA A 443 -28.71 -4.79 -13.01
N TYR A 444 -28.67 -5.90 -12.28
CA TYR A 444 -27.47 -6.41 -11.59
C TYR A 444 -26.90 -5.47 -10.51
N SER A 445 -27.72 -4.56 -9.98
CA SER A 445 -27.37 -3.73 -8.82
C SER A 445 -27.93 -4.31 -7.52
N THR A 446 -27.37 -3.86 -6.40
CA THR A 446 -27.87 -4.17 -5.05
C THR A 446 -28.36 -2.88 -4.41
N VAL A 447 -29.53 -2.93 -3.76
CA VAL A 447 -30.05 -1.82 -2.96
C VAL A 447 -29.89 -2.15 -1.49
N SER A 448 -29.17 -1.29 -0.77
CA SER A 448 -29.07 -1.35 0.68
C SER A 448 -29.84 -0.17 1.29
N ILE A 449 -30.81 -0.49 2.14
CA ILE A 449 -31.60 0.52 2.85
C ILE A 449 -31.13 0.55 4.30
N ILE A 450 -30.71 1.73 4.74
CA ILE A 450 -30.15 1.94 6.08
C ILE A 450 -31.07 2.90 6.82
N ILE A 451 -31.59 2.44 7.94
CA ILE A 451 -32.45 3.19 8.84
C ILE A 451 -31.71 3.25 10.18
N HIS A 452 -31.32 4.45 10.60
CA HIS A 452 -30.63 4.68 11.87
C HIS A 452 -31.23 5.87 12.59
#